data_AF-A0A6P5M620-F1
#
_entry.id   AF-A0A6P5M620-F1
#
_cell.length_a   1.000
_cell.length_b   1.000
_cell.length_c   1.000
_cell.angle_alpha   90.00
_cell.angle_beta   90.00
_cell.angle_gamma   90.00
#
_symmetry.space_group_name_H-M   'P 1'
#
loop_
_entity.id
_entity.type
_entity.pdbx_description
1 polymer ?
#
loop_
_entity_poly.entity_id
_entity_poly.type
_entity_poly.pdbx_seq_one_letter_code
_entity_poly.pdbx_strand_id
1 'polypeptide(L)'
;MGSSQSTSEEVRELVGKTGFSSDQIEQLHRRFKQLSGNQLTIRKENFNNIPDLELNPIRSKIIRAFFDNRNLRKAPTGLADEINFEDFLTIMSYFRPIETNMDEEQLEHCRKEKLRFLFHMYDSDSDGRITLEEYRNVVEELLSGNPHIEKESARSIADGAMMEAASVCVGQMQPDQVYEGITFDDFLKIWQGIDIETKMHVRFLNMETIALCH
;
A
#
# COMPACT_ATOMS: atom_id res chain seq x y z
N MET A 1 -14.78 -34.53 -17.12
CA MET A 1 -15.73 -33.60 -16.48
C MET A 1 -15.23 -33.35 -15.06
N GLY A 2 -14.76 -32.15 -14.74
CA GLY A 2 -14.10 -31.88 -13.44
C GLY A 2 -13.45 -30.49 -13.30
N SER A 3 -13.21 -29.77 -14.41
CA SER A 3 -12.50 -28.48 -14.36
C SER A 3 -13.33 -27.31 -13.82
N SER A 4 -14.66 -27.36 -13.93
CA SER A 4 -15.53 -26.22 -13.55
C SER A 4 -15.84 -26.16 -12.04
N GLN A 5 -15.66 -27.27 -11.32
CA GLN A 5 -15.97 -27.37 -9.89
C GLN A 5 -14.79 -26.90 -9.04
N SER A 6 -13.56 -27.26 -9.45
CA SER A 6 -12.31 -26.81 -8.80
C SER A 6 -12.10 -25.31 -8.89
N THR A 7 -12.41 -24.68 -10.03
CA THR A 7 -12.29 -23.21 -10.18
C THR A 7 -13.32 -22.47 -9.33
N SER A 8 -14.49 -23.06 -9.09
CA SER A 8 -15.53 -22.47 -8.23
C SER A 8 -15.18 -22.53 -6.75
N GLU A 9 -14.42 -23.53 -6.29
CA GLU A 9 -13.96 -23.64 -4.90
C GLU A 9 -12.81 -22.69 -4.64
N GLU A 10 -11.83 -22.62 -5.54
CA GLU A 10 -10.69 -21.70 -5.45
C GLU A 10 -11.14 -20.23 -5.44
N VAL A 11 -12.09 -19.85 -6.31
CA VAL A 11 -12.67 -18.50 -6.29
C VAL A 11 -13.40 -18.22 -4.96
N ARG A 12 -14.12 -19.19 -4.39
CA ARG A 12 -14.78 -19.03 -3.09
C ARG A 12 -13.80 -18.81 -1.95
N GLU A 13 -12.66 -19.52 -1.95
CA GLU A 13 -11.60 -19.30 -0.96
C GLU A 13 -11.00 -17.89 -1.09
N LEU A 14 -10.75 -17.43 -2.33
CA LEU A 14 -10.24 -16.10 -2.60
C LEU A 14 -11.23 -15.00 -2.18
N VAL A 15 -12.54 -15.20 -2.40
CA VAL A 15 -13.60 -14.31 -1.89
C VAL A 15 -13.51 -14.22 -0.37
N GLY A 16 -13.40 -15.36 0.34
CA GLY A 16 -13.32 -15.38 1.80
C GLY A 16 -12.07 -14.67 2.35
N LYS A 17 -10.92 -14.84 1.70
CA LYS A 17 -9.64 -14.26 2.14
C LYS A 17 -9.51 -12.76 1.87
N THR A 18 -10.04 -12.30 0.74
CA THR A 18 -9.79 -10.94 0.22
C THR A 18 -11.01 -10.03 0.35
N GLY A 19 -12.19 -10.63 0.52
CA GLY A 19 -13.51 -10.00 0.52
C GLY A 19 -13.88 -9.30 -0.80
N PHE A 20 -13.19 -9.62 -1.90
CA PHE A 20 -13.66 -9.27 -3.23
C PHE A 20 -14.84 -10.15 -3.65
N SER A 21 -15.76 -9.61 -4.44
CA SER A 21 -16.78 -10.41 -5.12
C SER A 21 -16.15 -11.27 -6.22
N SER A 22 -16.87 -12.31 -6.66
CA SER A 22 -16.42 -13.16 -7.78
C SER A 22 -16.14 -12.33 -9.05
N ASP A 23 -16.99 -11.34 -9.34
CA ASP A 23 -16.84 -10.47 -10.51
C ASP A 23 -15.60 -9.57 -10.40
N GLN A 24 -15.32 -9.05 -9.20
CA GLN A 24 -14.11 -8.27 -8.93
C GLN A 24 -12.85 -9.13 -9.08
N ILE A 25 -12.87 -10.37 -8.58
CA ILE A 25 -11.76 -11.32 -8.73
C ILE A 25 -11.50 -11.59 -10.22
N GLU A 26 -12.55 -11.79 -11.02
CA GLU A 26 -12.39 -12.01 -12.47
C GLU A 26 -11.80 -10.78 -13.18
N GLN A 27 -12.24 -9.57 -12.82
CA GLN A 27 -11.66 -8.33 -13.35
C GLN A 27 -10.18 -8.19 -12.97
N LEU A 28 -9.84 -8.45 -11.71
CA LEU A 28 -8.46 -8.41 -11.21
C LEU A 28 -7.60 -9.49 -11.87
N HIS A 29 -8.15 -10.68 -12.15
CA HIS A 29 -7.46 -11.74 -12.87
C HIS A 29 -7.13 -11.34 -14.32
N ARG A 30 -8.05 -10.65 -15.01
CA ARG A 30 -7.78 -10.08 -16.34
C ARG A 30 -6.65 -9.05 -16.30
N ARG A 31 -6.64 -8.16 -15.29
CA ARG A 31 -5.56 -7.18 -15.09
C ARG A 31 -4.23 -7.84 -14.76
N PHE A 32 -4.25 -8.86 -13.90
CA PHE A 32 -3.07 -9.66 -13.56
C PHE A 32 -2.44 -10.27 -14.82
N LYS A 33 -3.24 -10.91 -15.69
CA LYS A 33 -2.75 -11.49 -16.95
C LYS A 33 -2.19 -10.44 -17.91
N GLN A 34 -2.81 -9.26 -17.99
CA GLN A 34 -2.29 -8.16 -18.81
C GLN A 34 -0.91 -7.71 -18.31
N LEU A 35 -0.76 -7.55 -16.99
CA LEU A 35 0.50 -7.13 -16.38
C LEU A 35 1.58 -8.21 -16.47
N SER A 36 1.24 -9.47 -16.23
CA SER A 36 2.16 -10.61 -16.29
C SER A 36 2.54 -11.03 -17.72
N GLY A 37 1.88 -10.49 -18.75
CA GLY A 37 2.06 -10.97 -20.12
C GLY A 37 1.57 -12.42 -20.30
N ASN A 38 0.47 -12.78 -19.63
CA ASN A 38 -0.09 -14.13 -19.54
C ASN A 38 0.78 -15.16 -18.79
N GLN A 39 1.78 -14.72 -18.02
CA GLN A 39 2.53 -15.58 -17.10
C GLN A 39 1.74 -15.85 -15.80
N LEU A 40 2.11 -16.91 -15.08
CA LEU A 40 1.50 -17.28 -13.79
C LEU A 40 1.94 -16.38 -12.63
N THR A 41 3.04 -15.65 -12.80
CA THR A 41 3.63 -14.75 -11.80
C THR A 41 3.96 -13.40 -12.42
N ILE A 42 4.05 -12.38 -11.58
CA ILE A 42 4.50 -11.02 -11.93
C ILE A 42 5.86 -10.80 -11.30
N ARG A 43 6.81 -10.28 -12.09
CA ARG A 43 8.12 -9.80 -11.65
C ARG A 43 8.16 -8.28 -11.62
N LYS A 44 9.20 -7.70 -11.01
CA LYS A 44 9.39 -6.25 -10.93
C LYS A 44 9.42 -5.58 -12.30
N GLU A 45 9.98 -6.25 -13.30
CA GLU A 45 10.13 -5.71 -14.66
C GLU A 45 8.78 -5.54 -15.36
N ASN A 46 7.76 -6.33 -15.00
CA ASN A 46 6.42 -6.20 -15.57
C ASN A 46 5.82 -4.81 -15.29
N PHE A 47 6.16 -4.19 -14.15
CA PHE A 47 5.71 -2.83 -13.80
C PHE A 47 6.39 -1.72 -14.62
N ASN A 48 7.41 -2.03 -15.42
CA ASN A 48 7.96 -1.07 -16.39
C ASN A 48 6.98 -0.78 -17.54
N ASN A 49 6.03 -1.69 -17.79
CA ASN A 49 5.06 -1.57 -18.87
C ASN A 49 3.81 -0.76 -18.49
N ILE A 50 3.79 -0.12 -17.30
CA ILE A 50 2.67 0.70 -16.83
C ILE A 50 3.04 2.18 -17.04
N PRO A 51 2.51 2.86 -18.09
CA PRO A 51 2.90 4.23 -18.41
C PRO A 51 2.54 5.22 -17.29
N ASP A 52 1.37 5.05 -16.66
CA ASP A 52 0.93 5.91 -15.56
C ASP A 52 1.84 5.82 -14.33
N LEU A 53 2.58 4.72 -14.20
CA LEU A 53 3.53 4.53 -13.12
C LEU A 53 4.89 5.16 -13.44
N GLU A 54 5.25 5.31 -14.72
CA GLU A 54 6.55 5.85 -15.17
C GLU A 54 6.82 7.27 -14.64
N LEU A 55 5.80 8.12 -14.67
CA LEU A 55 5.88 9.50 -14.21
C LEU A 55 5.54 9.66 -12.71
N ASN A 56 5.28 8.57 -12.00
CA ASN A 56 4.90 8.62 -10.60
C ASN A 56 6.15 8.75 -9.71
N PRO A 57 6.30 9.83 -8.91
CA PRO A 57 7.50 10.05 -8.12
C PRO A 57 7.80 8.96 -7.09
N ILE A 58 6.76 8.30 -6.56
CA ILE A 58 6.88 7.19 -5.59
C ILE A 58 6.79 5.82 -6.24
N ARG A 59 7.03 5.72 -7.55
CA ARG A 59 7.01 4.48 -8.33
C ARG A 59 7.81 3.36 -7.67
N SER A 60 9.04 3.66 -7.24
CA SER A 60 9.95 2.69 -6.63
C SER A 60 9.33 2.07 -5.37
N LYS A 61 8.69 2.90 -4.53
CA LYS A 61 8.00 2.51 -3.30
C LYS A 61 6.76 1.68 -3.58
N ILE A 62 5.95 2.08 -4.56
CA ILE A 62 4.77 1.32 -5.01
C ILE A 62 5.19 -0.08 -5.45
N ILE A 63 6.15 -0.18 -6.37
CA ILE A 63 6.62 -1.48 -6.87
C ILE A 63 7.16 -2.30 -5.70
N ARG A 64 8.03 -1.73 -4.87
CA ARG A 64 8.58 -2.45 -3.71
C ARG A 64 7.50 -3.00 -2.79
N ALA A 65 6.44 -2.24 -2.51
CA ALA A 65 5.36 -2.66 -1.63
C ALA A 65 4.58 -3.89 -2.14
N PHE A 66 4.51 -4.10 -3.46
CA PHE A 66 3.91 -5.31 -4.05
C PHE A 66 4.74 -6.58 -3.77
N PHE A 67 6.05 -6.43 -3.62
CA PHE A 67 6.97 -7.54 -3.40
C PHE A 67 7.42 -7.67 -1.94
N ASP A 68 6.95 -6.82 -1.03
CA ASP A 68 7.33 -6.89 0.39
C ASP A 68 6.62 -8.07 1.07
N ASN A 69 7.39 -9.02 1.62
CA ASN A 69 6.84 -10.21 2.26
C ASN A 69 5.96 -9.87 3.48
N ARG A 70 6.18 -8.71 4.11
CA ARG A 70 5.34 -8.19 5.20
C ARG A 70 3.93 -7.86 4.70
N ASN A 71 3.83 -7.23 3.53
CA ASN A 71 2.55 -6.90 2.90
C ASN A 71 1.86 -8.15 2.32
N LEU A 72 2.64 -9.11 1.86
CA LEU A 72 2.17 -10.41 1.37
C LEU A 72 1.78 -11.38 2.51
N ARG A 73 2.03 -11.01 3.77
CA ARG A 73 1.77 -11.86 4.96
C ARG A 73 2.49 -13.21 4.90
N LYS A 74 3.66 -13.26 4.26
CA LYS A 74 4.46 -14.48 4.08
C LYS A 74 5.63 -14.58 5.05
N ALA A 75 6.28 -13.47 5.34
CA ALA A 75 7.44 -13.41 6.22
C ALA A 75 7.53 -12.05 6.90
N PRO A 76 8.18 -11.95 8.08
CA PRO A 76 8.32 -10.68 8.81
C PRO A 76 9.26 -9.68 8.14
N THR A 77 10.12 -10.12 7.21
CA THR A 77 11.04 -9.27 6.44
C THR A 77 11.33 -9.87 5.07
N GLY A 78 11.97 -9.08 4.21
CA GLY A 78 12.46 -9.51 2.90
C GLY A 78 11.50 -9.21 1.74
N LEU A 79 12.01 -9.38 0.53
CA LEU A 79 11.27 -9.16 -0.71
C LEU A 79 11.09 -10.49 -1.45
N ALA A 80 9.92 -10.70 -2.02
CA ALA A 80 9.68 -11.72 -3.02
C ALA A 80 10.29 -11.30 -4.36
N ASP A 81 10.81 -12.27 -5.12
CA ASP A 81 11.26 -12.03 -6.49
C ASP A 81 10.09 -11.97 -7.48
N GLU A 82 9.05 -12.77 -7.21
CA GLU A 82 7.84 -12.86 -8.00
C GLU A 82 6.61 -12.98 -7.11
N ILE A 83 5.46 -12.52 -7.61
CA ILE A 83 4.15 -12.66 -6.95
C ILE A 83 3.17 -13.40 -7.84
N ASN A 84 2.37 -14.29 -7.26
CA ASN A 84 1.31 -14.99 -7.98
C ASN A 84 -0.02 -14.21 -7.92
N PHE A 85 -1.12 -14.80 -8.43
CA PHE A 85 -2.42 -14.13 -8.42
C PHE A 85 -3.00 -13.93 -7.01
N GLU A 86 -2.83 -14.87 -6.10
CA GLU A 86 -3.28 -14.75 -4.70
C GLU A 86 -2.54 -13.62 -3.97
N ASP A 87 -1.23 -13.51 -4.20
CA ASP A 87 -0.38 -12.43 -3.69
C ASP A 87 -0.86 -11.07 -4.22
N PHE A 88 -1.12 -10.99 -5.53
CA PHE A 88 -1.66 -9.80 -6.15
C PHE A 88 -3.00 -9.40 -5.52
N LEU A 89 -3.92 -10.34 -5.34
CA LEU A 89 -5.20 -10.07 -4.67
C LEU A 89 -5.01 -9.61 -3.22
N THR A 90 -4.04 -10.18 -2.49
CA THR A 90 -3.70 -9.77 -1.12
C THR A 90 -3.30 -8.30 -1.10
N ILE A 91 -2.41 -7.87 -1.99
CA ILE A 91 -2.02 -6.46 -2.10
C ILE A 91 -3.20 -5.57 -2.50
N MET A 92 -4.01 -6.01 -3.46
CA MET A 92 -5.18 -5.25 -3.90
C MET A 92 -6.24 -5.10 -2.80
N SER A 93 -6.32 -6.04 -1.86
CA SER A 93 -7.30 -6.00 -0.76
C SER A 93 -7.12 -4.79 0.15
N TYR A 94 -5.89 -4.28 0.34
CA TYR A 94 -5.63 -3.06 1.12
C TYR A 94 -6.26 -1.81 0.50
N PHE A 95 -6.55 -1.83 -0.80
CA PHE A 95 -7.15 -0.70 -1.52
C PHE A 95 -8.66 -0.84 -1.70
N ARG A 96 -9.29 -1.83 -1.05
CA ARG A 96 -10.74 -1.95 -1.06
C ARG A 96 -11.38 -0.74 -0.37
N PRO A 97 -12.48 -0.21 -0.91
CA PRO A 97 -13.28 0.76 -0.18
C PRO A 97 -13.84 0.10 1.08
N ILE A 98 -13.97 0.90 2.14
CA ILE A 98 -14.63 0.44 3.35
C ILE A 98 -16.14 0.45 3.10
N GLU A 99 -16.80 -0.65 3.45
CA GLU A 99 -18.25 -0.78 3.27
C GLU A 99 -18.97 -0.13 4.44
N THR A 100 -20.07 0.57 4.17
CA THR A 100 -20.83 1.36 5.16
C THR A 100 -21.57 0.53 6.21
N ASN A 101 -21.59 -0.80 6.06
CA ASN A 101 -22.26 -1.77 6.91
C ASN A 101 -21.30 -2.55 7.83
N MET A 102 -20.01 -2.20 7.85
CA MET A 102 -19.02 -2.81 8.75
C MET A 102 -19.25 -2.36 10.20
N ASP A 103 -19.01 -3.26 11.14
CA ASP A 103 -18.96 -2.89 12.55
C ASP A 103 -17.69 -2.08 12.88
N GLU A 104 -17.67 -1.45 14.06
CA GLU A 104 -16.57 -0.57 14.48
C GLU A 104 -15.23 -1.33 14.62
N GLU A 105 -15.27 -2.61 15.01
CA GLU A 105 -14.08 -3.45 15.15
C GLU A 105 -13.48 -3.81 13.79
N GLN A 106 -14.31 -4.16 12.81
CA GLN A 106 -13.92 -4.43 11.43
C GLN A 106 -13.38 -3.18 10.75
N LEU A 107 -14.02 -2.03 11.00
CA LEU A 107 -13.57 -0.74 10.50
C LEU A 107 -12.16 -0.42 11.00
N GLU A 108 -11.94 -0.51 12.31
CA GLU A 108 -10.64 -0.25 12.93
C GLU A 108 -9.58 -1.25 12.45
N HIS A 109 -9.94 -2.53 12.30
CA HIS A 109 -9.05 -3.53 11.73
C HIS A 109 -8.65 -3.20 10.28
N CYS A 110 -9.61 -2.86 9.41
CA CYS A 110 -9.34 -2.48 8.03
C CYS A 110 -8.45 -1.23 7.96
N ARG A 111 -8.76 -0.22 8.77
CA ARG A 111 -7.98 1.01 8.90
C ARG A 111 -6.54 0.71 9.32
N LYS A 112 -6.35 -0.13 10.33
CA LYS A 112 -5.03 -0.53 10.83
C LYS A 112 -4.22 -1.27 9.78
N GLU A 113 -4.83 -2.17 9.02
CA GLU A 113 -4.17 -2.91 7.93
C GLU A 113 -3.72 -1.98 6.79
N LYS A 114 -4.54 -0.99 6.42
CA LYS A 114 -4.18 0.03 5.43
C LYS A 114 -3.00 0.89 5.89
N LEU A 115 -3.06 1.37 7.13
CA LEU A 115 -1.98 2.15 7.71
C LEU A 115 -0.70 1.33 7.84
N ARG A 116 -0.80 0.04 8.16
CA ARG A 116 0.35 -0.88 8.20
C ARG A 116 0.99 -1.06 6.83
N PHE A 117 0.18 -1.22 5.78
CA PHE A 117 0.68 -1.27 4.41
C PHE A 117 1.44 0.01 4.03
N LEU A 118 0.89 1.19 4.35
CA LEU A 118 1.58 2.46 4.10
C LEU A 118 2.86 2.57 4.93
N PHE A 119 2.83 2.18 6.19
CA PHE A 119 4.00 2.17 7.05
C PHE A 119 5.15 1.36 6.44
N HIS A 120 4.88 0.13 5.98
CA HIS A 120 5.88 -0.69 5.29
C HIS A 120 6.37 -0.09 3.96
N MET A 121 5.59 0.79 3.33
CA MET A 121 6.02 1.52 2.13
C MET A 121 7.08 2.59 2.45
N TYR A 122 7.00 3.21 3.63
CA TYR A 122 7.99 4.19 4.10
C TYR A 122 9.21 3.51 4.73
N ASP A 123 9.01 2.53 5.62
CA ASP A 123 10.03 1.71 6.29
C ASP A 123 10.75 0.79 5.28
N SER A 124 11.90 1.26 4.82
CA SER A 124 12.67 0.74 3.71
C SER A 124 13.77 -0.23 4.13
N ASP A 125 14.11 -0.34 5.40
CA ASP A 125 15.05 -1.34 5.90
C ASP A 125 14.37 -2.44 6.73
N SER A 126 13.07 -2.29 7.00
CA SER A 126 12.25 -3.21 7.78
C SER A 126 12.65 -3.29 9.25
N ASP A 127 13.21 -2.21 9.80
CA ASP A 127 13.57 -2.11 11.21
C ASP A 127 12.35 -1.80 12.13
N GLY A 128 11.20 -1.51 11.54
CA GLY A 128 9.95 -1.21 12.25
C GLY A 128 9.82 0.24 12.68
N ARG A 129 10.64 1.15 12.12
CA ARG A 129 10.61 2.59 12.33
C ARG A 129 10.71 3.30 10.98
N ILE A 130 10.18 4.52 10.91
CA ILE A 130 10.43 5.43 9.79
C ILE A 130 11.40 6.48 10.28
N THR A 131 12.65 6.34 9.85
CA THR A 131 13.71 7.27 10.21
C THR A 131 13.54 8.61 9.49
N LEU A 132 14.22 9.66 9.99
CA LEU A 132 14.24 10.96 9.31
C LEU A 132 14.83 10.86 7.90
N GLU A 133 15.83 10.00 7.70
CA GLU A 133 16.44 9.80 6.40
C GLU A 133 15.46 9.17 5.40
N GLU A 134 14.74 8.11 5.81
CA GLU A 134 13.73 7.48 4.96
C GLU A 134 12.59 8.44 4.63
N TYR A 135 12.12 9.21 5.61
CA TYR A 135 11.08 10.20 5.39
C TYR A 135 11.54 11.32 4.45
N ARG A 136 12.75 11.86 4.65
CA ARG A 136 13.37 12.85 3.75
C ARG A 136 13.43 12.33 2.32
N ASN A 137 13.89 11.09 2.13
CA ASN A 137 13.98 10.48 0.80
C ASN A 137 12.62 10.47 0.10
N VAL A 138 11.54 10.12 0.81
CA VAL A 138 10.20 10.11 0.21
C VAL A 138 9.69 11.53 -0.07
N VAL A 139 9.93 12.49 0.82
CA VAL A 139 9.52 13.89 0.59
C VAL A 139 10.29 14.50 -0.59
N GLU A 140 11.60 14.23 -0.70
CA GLU A 140 12.41 14.67 -1.84
C GLU A 140 11.89 14.05 -3.15
N GLU A 141 11.57 12.74 -3.17
CA GLU A 141 10.95 12.09 -4.33
C GLU A 141 9.62 12.76 -4.70
N LEU A 142 8.70 12.94 -3.75
CA LEU A 142 7.38 13.55 -3.99
C LEU A 142 7.46 14.98 -4.52
N LEU A 143 8.41 15.78 -4.04
CA LEU A 143 8.57 17.19 -4.42
C LEU A 143 9.49 17.39 -5.63
N SER A 144 10.18 16.33 -6.10
CA SER A 144 11.10 16.39 -7.24
C SER A 144 10.47 16.88 -8.54
N GLY A 145 9.16 16.67 -8.72
CA GLY A 145 8.39 17.15 -9.87
C GLY A 145 8.07 18.65 -9.83
N ASN A 146 8.32 19.34 -8.72
CA ASN A 146 8.02 20.75 -8.57
C ASN A 146 9.29 21.61 -8.80
N PRO A 147 9.37 22.37 -9.91
CA PRO A 147 10.56 23.15 -10.25
C PRO A 147 10.81 24.33 -9.28
N HIS A 148 9.85 24.67 -8.43
CA HIS A 148 9.95 25.75 -7.46
C HIS A 148 10.42 25.29 -6.07
N ILE A 149 10.58 23.99 -5.85
CA ILE A 149 11.01 23.45 -4.56
C ILE A 149 12.44 22.93 -4.70
N GLU A 150 13.36 23.61 -4.04
CA GLU A 150 14.74 23.18 -3.94
C GLU A 150 14.86 21.98 -2.98
N LYS A 151 15.88 21.14 -3.18
CA LYS A 151 16.15 19.98 -2.30
C LYS A 151 16.30 20.37 -0.83
N GLU A 152 16.92 21.52 -0.56
CA GLU A 152 17.08 22.03 0.81
C GLU A 152 15.73 22.42 1.45
N SER A 153 14.79 22.93 0.65
CA SER A 153 13.43 23.20 1.11
C SER A 153 12.67 21.91 1.41
N ALA A 154 12.79 20.88 0.56
CA ALA A 154 12.20 19.56 0.81
C ALA A 154 12.72 18.93 2.11
N ARG A 155 14.02 19.04 2.39
CA ARG A 155 14.63 18.60 3.66
C ARG A 155 14.08 19.37 4.85
N SER A 156 13.99 20.70 4.74
CA SER A 156 13.43 21.54 5.81
C SER A 156 11.97 21.20 6.12
N ILE A 157 11.18 20.87 5.10
CA ILE A 157 9.79 20.39 5.25
C ILE A 157 9.77 19.04 5.98
N ALA A 158 10.63 18.10 5.56
CA ALA A 158 10.71 16.78 6.19
C ALA A 158 11.12 16.88 7.66
N ASP A 159 12.09 17.73 7.98
CA ASP A 159 12.57 17.97 9.35
C ASP A 159 11.48 18.58 10.23
N GLY A 160 10.78 19.61 9.72
CA GLY A 160 9.68 20.24 10.41
C GLY A 160 8.55 19.25 10.73
N ALA A 161 8.13 18.46 9.74
CA ALA A 161 7.09 17.45 9.92
C ALA A 161 7.51 16.32 10.87
N MET A 162 8.78 15.89 10.85
CA MET A 162 9.29 14.90 11.79
C MET A 162 9.31 15.43 13.23
N MET A 163 9.65 16.71 13.43
CA MET A 163 9.61 17.34 14.75
C MET A 163 8.17 17.48 15.27
N GLU A 164 7.22 17.79 14.39
CA GLU A 164 5.80 17.78 14.75
C GLU A 164 5.32 16.37 15.15
N ALA A 165 5.67 15.34 14.36
CA ALA A 165 5.39 13.95 14.68
C ALA A 165 5.97 13.55 16.05
N ALA A 166 7.23 13.90 16.32
CA ALA A 166 7.87 13.68 17.61
C ALA A 166 7.10 14.34 18.77
N SER A 167 6.68 15.59 18.61
CA SER A 167 5.91 16.32 19.63
C SER A 167 4.54 15.69 19.90
N VAL A 168 3.87 15.17 18.88
CA VAL A 168 2.58 14.48 19.03
C VAL A 168 2.75 13.14 19.74
N CYS A 169 3.84 12.43 19.46
CA CYS A 169 3.99 11.04 19.87
C CYS A 169 4.66 10.86 21.23
N VAL A 170 5.65 11.68 21.54
CA VAL A 170 6.50 11.59 22.74
C VAL A 170 6.21 12.71 23.74
N GLY A 171 5.51 13.78 23.32
CA GLY A 171 5.26 14.94 24.17
C GLY A 171 6.53 15.79 24.37
N GLN A 172 6.79 16.27 25.59
CA GLN A 172 8.03 16.99 25.90
C GLN A 172 9.22 16.04 25.89
N MET A 173 10.05 16.13 24.85
CA MET A 173 11.34 15.45 24.82
C MET A 173 12.29 16.03 25.85
N GLN A 174 13.03 15.16 26.53
CA GLN A 174 14.17 15.57 27.35
C GLN A 174 15.27 16.17 26.43
N PRO A 175 16.11 17.09 26.92
CA PRO A 175 17.13 17.76 26.10
C PRO A 175 18.10 16.82 25.36
N ASP A 176 18.26 15.61 25.88
CA ASP A 176 19.18 14.56 25.48
C ASP A 176 18.47 13.36 24.82
N GLN A 177 17.14 13.42 24.69
CA GLN A 177 16.36 12.38 24.01
C GLN A 177 16.35 12.60 22.50
N VAL A 178 16.91 11.65 21.76
CA VAL A 178 16.89 11.66 20.29
C VAL A 178 15.63 10.93 19.82
N TYR A 179 14.88 11.55 18.91
CA TYR A 179 13.79 10.86 18.22
C TYR A 179 14.39 9.90 17.18
N GLU A 180 14.35 8.61 17.47
CA GLU A 180 14.92 7.58 16.59
C GLU A 180 14.11 7.39 15.30
N GLY A 181 12.84 7.76 15.30
CA GLY A 181 11.95 7.65 14.15
C GLY A 181 10.51 7.35 14.56
N ILE A 182 9.61 7.38 13.58
CA ILE A 182 8.18 7.12 13.77
C ILE A 182 7.97 5.62 13.87
N THR A 183 7.51 5.13 15.03
CA THR A 183 7.07 3.73 15.17
C THR A 183 5.69 3.52 14.53
N PHE A 184 5.26 2.27 14.37
CA PHE A 184 3.90 2.03 13.88
C PHE A 184 2.81 2.60 14.81
N ASP A 185 3.00 2.56 16.13
CA ASP A 185 2.05 3.14 17.08
C ASP A 185 2.01 4.67 17.00
N ASP A 186 3.16 5.30 16.75
CA ASP A 186 3.25 6.74 16.46
C ASP A 186 2.56 7.09 15.15
N PHE A 187 2.74 6.26 14.12
CA PHE A 187 2.05 6.39 12.84
C PHE A 187 0.54 6.33 13.03
N LEU A 188 0.02 5.39 13.83
CA LEU A 188 -1.40 5.34 14.14
C LEU A 188 -1.91 6.64 14.78
N LYS A 189 -1.17 7.19 15.77
CA LYS A 189 -1.53 8.46 16.44
C LYS A 189 -1.58 9.63 15.46
N ILE A 190 -0.56 9.78 14.61
CA ILE A 190 -0.46 10.85 13.62
C ILE A 190 -1.66 10.82 12.66
N TRP A 191 -2.14 9.62 12.31
CA TRP A 191 -3.24 9.44 11.38
C TRP A 191 -4.64 9.46 12.03
N GLN A 192 -4.78 9.54 13.36
CA GLN A 192 -6.10 9.47 14.05
C GLN A 192 -7.14 10.47 13.55
N GLY A 193 -6.73 11.66 13.11
CA GLY A 193 -7.62 12.70 12.58
C GLY A 193 -7.86 12.64 11.07
N ILE A 194 -7.31 11.64 10.37
CA ILE A 194 -7.40 11.53 8.91
C ILE A 194 -8.19 10.28 8.56
N ASP A 195 -9.25 10.47 7.77
CA ASP A 195 -10.09 9.39 7.24
C ASP A 195 -9.39 8.66 6.08
N ILE A 196 -8.38 7.85 6.40
CA ILE A 196 -7.58 7.10 5.42
C ILE A 196 -8.45 6.20 4.54
N GLU A 197 -9.59 5.75 5.04
CA GLU A 197 -10.57 4.96 4.32
C GLU A 197 -11.14 5.64 3.08
N THR A 198 -11.22 6.97 3.09
CA THR A 198 -11.67 7.78 1.96
C THR A 198 -10.55 8.16 0.98
N LYS A 199 -9.29 7.93 1.39
CA LYS A 199 -8.09 8.33 0.65
C LYS A 199 -7.41 7.15 -0.02
N MET A 200 -7.31 6.02 0.68
CA MET A 200 -6.63 4.81 0.23
C MET A 200 -7.66 3.78 -0.25
N HIS A 201 -8.34 4.11 -1.35
CA HIS A 201 -9.23 3.20 -2.05
C HIS A 201 -9.14 3.37 -3.55
N VAL A 202 -9.44 2.28 -4.26
CA VAL A 202 -9.33 2.24 -5.70
C VAL A 202 -10.72 2.05 -6.31
N ARG A 203 -11.22 3.10 -6.97
CA ARG A 203 -12.61 3.18 -7.45
C ARG A 203 -12.92 2.25 -8.63
N PHE A 204 -11.93 1.75 -9.35
CA PHE A 204 -12.19 0.81 -10.45
C PHE A 204 -12.77 -0.52 -9.97
N LEU A 205 -12.62 -0.85 -8.68
CA LEU A 205 -13.24 -2.00 -8.04
C LEU A 205 -14.76 -1.81 -7.82
N ASN A 206 -15.24 -0.55 -7.85
CA ASN A 206 -16.63 -0.17 -7.63
C ASN A 206 -17.37 0.20 -8.93
N MET A 207 -16.74 0.03 -10.09
CA MET A 207 -17.53 0.04 -11.32
C MET A 207 -18.30 -1.28 -11.36
N GLU A 208 -19.54 -1.25 -10.86
CA GLU A 208 -20.61 -2.01 -11.49
C GLU A 208 -20.37 -1.93 -12.98
N THR A 209 -20.10 -3.09 -13.59
CA THR A 209 -19.96 -3.32 -15.03
C THR A 209 -20.44 -2.11 -15.83
N ILE A 210 -19.52 -1.16 -16.14
CA ILE A 210 -19.82 -0.21 -17.18
C ILE A 210 -19.95 -1.09 -18.41
N ALA A 211 -21.21 -1.27 -18.79
CA ALA A 211 -21.62 -1.92 -20.00
C ALA A 211 -20.66 -1.47 -21.09
N LEU A 212 -20.05 -2.46 -21.75
CA LEU A 212 -19.52 -2.28 -23.09
C LEU A 212 -20.61 -1.58 -23.91
N CYS A 213 -20.46 -0.28 -24.10
CA CYS A 213 -21.12 0.40 -25.20
C CYS A 213 -20.26 0.09 -26.44
N HIS A 214 -20.93 -0.54 -27.40
CA HIS A 214 -20.46 -1.04 -28.68
C HIS A 214 -19.51 -0.12 -29.46
#